data_AF-B3CUX8-F1
#
_entry.id   AF-B3CUX8-F1
#
_cell.length_a   1.000
_cell.length_b   1.000
_cell.length_c   1.000
_cell.angle_alpha   90.00
_cell.angle_beta   90.00
_cell.angle_gamma   90.00
#
_symmetry.space_group_name_H-M   'P 1'
#
loop_
_entity.id
_entity.type
_entity.pdbx_description
1 polymer ?
#
loop_
_entity_poly.entity_id
_entity_poly.type
_entity_poly.pdbx_seq_one_letter_code
_entity_poly.pdbx_strand_id
1 'polypeptide(L)'
;MRDSIMSMTGTIVVTNNNVHFYDSLAQDEKSWISHLKGGESASIYSCDSVSCLHPSRQRNITISPEQSYGGRAKQKLTDLKIKFDNNYEFTNSEIGFLSSIGDIFPIYDYIART
;
A
#
# COMPACT_ATOMS: atom_id res chain seq x y z
N MET A 1 -2.77 4.67 -3.64
CA MET A 1 -1.75 4.91 -2.58
C MET A 1 -2.36 5.49 -1.29
N ARG A 2 -3.37 6.36 -1.39
CA ARG A 2 -4.11 6.93 -0.25
C ARG A 2 -4.56 5.90 0.80
N ASP A 3 -5.16 4.79 0.37
CA ASP A 3 -5.68 3.74 1.28
C ASP A 3 -4.56 3.02 2.05
N SER A 4 -3.40 2.82 1.41
CA SER A 4 -2.21 2.26 2.06
C SER A 4 -1.64 3.21 3.11
N ILE A 5 -1.63 4.52 2.83
CA ILE A 5 -1.17 5.54 3.78
C ILE A 5 -2.12 5.62 4.98
N MET A 6 -3.44 5.59 4.75
CA MET A 6 -4.43 5.57 5.84
C MET A 6 -4.28 4.33 6.74
N SER A 7 -3.87 3.19 6.18
CA SER A 7 -3.58 1.99 6.98
C SER A 7 -2.31 2.16 7.82
N MET A 8 -1.32 2.90 7.31
CA MET A 8 -0.05 3.16 7.98
C MET A 8 -0.10 4.28 9.03
N THR A 9 -1.08 5.18 9.00
CA THR A 9 -1.23 6.27 9.98
C THR A 9 -2.34 6.03 11.00
N GLY A 10 -3.12 4.96 10.80
CA GLY A 10 -4.36 4.71 11.51
C GLY A 10 -5.55 5.32 10.78
N THR A 11 -6.72 4.72 10.97
CA THR A 11 -7.95 5.12 10.29
C THR A 11 -9.16 5.06 11.21
N ILE A 12 -10.12 5.94 10.96
CA ILE A 12 -11.41 5.96 11.65
C ILE A 12 -12.46 5.56 10.63
N VAL A 13 -13.23 4.52 10.94
CA VAL A 13 -14.29 3.99 10.06
C VAL A 13 -15.63 4.18 10.75
N VAL A 14 -16.58 4.82 10.07
CA VAL A 14 -17.94 5.03 10.56
C VAL A 14 -18.90 4.14 9.76
N THR A 15 -19.52 3.18 10.41
CA THR A 15 -20.46 2.22 9.81
C THR A 15 -21.63 1.96 10.74
N ASN A 16 -22.86 1.91 10.22
CA ASN A 16 -24.08 1.63 11.01
C ASN A 16 -24.20 2.49 12.28
N ASN A 17 -23.90 3.80 12.19
CA ASN A 17 -23.84 4.75 13.31
C ASN A 17 -22.82 4.41 14.42
N ASN A 18 -21.94 3.45 14.21
CA ASN A 18 -20.82 3.14 15.08
C ASN A 18 -19.51 3.71 14.54
N VAL A 19 -18.60 4.06 15.45
CA VAL A 19 -17.27 4.56 15.13
C VAL A 19 -16.24 3.52 15.54
N HIS A 20 -15.43 3.09 14.58
CA HIS A 20 -14.35 2.13 14.77
C HIS A 20 -13.00 2.83 14.60
N PHE A 21 -12.13 2.68 15.59
CA PHE A 21 -10.77 3.19 15.55
C PHE A 21 -9.80 2.05 15.23
N TYR A 22 -9.05 2.21 14.15
CA TYR A 22 -7.98 1.32 13.78
C TYR A 22 -6.64 2.04 13.98
N ASP A 23 -5.88 1.57 14.96
CA ASP A 23 -4.53 2.04 15.23
C ASP A 23 -3.63 1.97 13.99
N SER A 24 -2.64 2.86 13.97
CA SER A 24 -1.56 2.82 13.00
C SER A 24 -0.87 1.45 12.93
N LEU A 25 -0.68 0.92 11.72
CA LEU A 25 0.18 -0.24 11.51
C LEU A 25 1.66 0.08 11.74
N ALA A 26 2.09 1.31 11.43
CA ALA A 26 3.45 1.78 11.63
C ALA A 26 3.55 2.62 12.92
N GLN A 27 4.06 1.99 13.98
CA GLN A 27 4.15 2.60 15.31
C GLN A 27 5.40 3.47 15.49
N ASP A 28 6.42 3.21 14.66
CA ASP A 28 7.71 3.85 14.68
C ASP A 28 8.31 3.87 13.27
N GLU A 29 9.44 4.55 13.11
CA GLU A 29 10.15 4.62 11.83
C GLU A 29 10.56 3.23 11.30
N LYS A 30 10.93 2.30 12.20
CA LYS A 30 11.35 0.95 11.81
C LYS A 30 10.20 0.18 11.15
N SER A 31 9.05 0.12 11.82
CA SER A 31 7.84 -0.53 11.31
C SER A 31 7.31 0.16 10.05
N TRP A 32 7.42 1.49 9.97
CA TRP A 32 7.13 2.26 8.76
C TRP A 32 7.97 1.79 7.57
N ILE A 33 9.29 1.69 7.76
CA ILE A 33 10.23 1.22 6.73
C ILE A 33 9.92 -0.24 6.35
N SER A 34 9.62 -1.10 7.31
CA SER A 34 9.26 -2.50 7.04
C SER A 34 8.02 -2.63 6.17
N HIS A 35 7.02 -1.75 6.34
CA HIS A 35 5.86 -1.69 5.44
C HIS A 35 6.23 -1.24 4.02
N LEU A 36 7.16 -0.30 3.88
CA LEU A 36 7.54 0.24 2.57
C LEU A 36 8.48 -0.67 1.77
N LYS A 37 9.46 -1.30 2.45
CA LYS A 37 10.57 -2.00 1.80
C LYS A 37 10.66 -3.50 2.14
N GLY A 38 9.85 -3.96 3.11
CA GLY A 38 10.01 -5.26 3.73
C GLY A 38 10.94 -5.17 4.94
N GLY A 39 10.80 -6.14 5.84
CA GLY A 39 11.53 -6.17 7.12
C GLY A 39 10.69 -6.73 8.25
N GLU A 40 11.31 -6.80 9.42
CA GLU A 40 10.70 -7.30 10.66
C GLU A 40 9.94 -6.19 11.41
N SER A 41 9.28 -6.56 12.52
CA SER A 41 8.63 -5.61 13.43
C SER A 41 7.45 -4.84 12.82
N ALA A 42 6.87 -5.34 11.73
CA ALA A 42 5.68 -4.75 11.14
C ALA A 42 4.40 -5.23 11.87
N SER A 43 3.28 -4.56 11.60
CA SER A 43 1.95 -4.98 12.08
C SER A 43 0.99 -5.15 10.92
N ILE A 44 0.03 -6.06 11.02
CA ILE A 44 -1.06 -6.18 10.06
C ILE A 44 -2.39 -6.34 10.76
N TYR A 45 -3.47 -5.96 10.07
CA TYR A 45 -4.81 -6.36 10.43
C TYR A 45 -5.14 -7.69 9.75
N SER A 46 -5.66 -8.64 10.53
CA SER A 46 -6.14 -9.93 10.05
C SER A 46 -7.64 -10.03 10.30
N CYS A 47 -8.40 -10.37 9.27
CA CYS A 47 -9.84 -10.56 9.40
C CYS A 47 -10.15 -11.90 10.10
N ASP A 48 -11.08 -11.85 11.05
CA ASP A 48 -11.63 -13.01 11.74
C ASP A 48 -12.71 -13.76 10.94
N SER A 49 -13.31 -13.08 9.95
CA SER A 49 -14.50 -13.54 9.21
C SER A 49 -14.55 -12.97 7.78
N VAL A 50 -15.42 -13.54 6.93
CA VAL A 50 -15.66 -13.08 5.53
C VAL A 50 -16.07 -11.61 5.48
N SER A 51 -16.68 -11.10 6.55
CA SER A 51 -17.17 -9.72 6.66
C SER A 51 -16.14 -8.73 7.21
N CYS A 52 -14.98 -9.18 7.73
CA CYS A 52 -13.90 -8.32 8.26
C CYS A 52 -14.36 -7.21 9.24
N LEU A 53 -15.42 -7.47 10.03
CA LEU A 53 -16.03 -6.43 10.88
C LEU A 53 -15.21 -6.12 12.13
N HIS A 54 -14.43 -7.09 12.61
CA HIS A 54 -13.60 -6.97 13.81
C HIS A 54 -12.18 -7.48 13.54
N PRO A 55 -11.39 -6.78 12.71
CA PRO A 55 -10.07 -7.26 12.37
C PRO A 55 -9.14 -7.21 13.59
N SER A 56 -8.45 -8.31 13.83
CA SER A 56 -7.46 -8.43 14.90
C SER A 56 -6.10 -7.90 14.43
N ARG A 57 -5.39 -7.18 15.30
CA ARG A 57 -4.07 -6.66 14.95
C ARG A 57 -2.98 -7.66 15.35
N GLN A 58 -2.26 -8.16 14.36
CA GLN A 58 -1.07 -8.97 14.56
C GLN A 58 0.16 -8.06 14.55
N ARG A 59 1.08 -8.28 15.50
CA ARG A 59 2.30 -7.47 15.68
C ARG A 59 3.54 -8.33 15.48
N ASN A 60 4.68 -7.68 15.28
CA ASN A 60 5.99 -8.32 15.13
C ASN A 60 6.04 -9.34 13.98
N ILE A 61 5.34 -9.03 12.90
CA ILE A 61 5.40 -9.84 11.69
C ILE A 61 6.58 -9.40 10.82
N THR A 62 7.00 -10.31 9.94
CA THR A 62 7.99 -10.04 8.90
C THR A 62 7.29 -9.91 7.56
N ILE A 63 7.53 -8.81 6.86
CA ILE A 63 7.03 -8.57 5.51
C ILE A 63 8.18 -8.82 4.53
N SER A 64 7.97 -9.71 3.55
CA SER A 64 8.98 -9.90 2.50
C SER A 64 9.10 -8.65 1.63
N PRO A 65 10.26 -8.38 1.01
CA PRO A 65 10.43 -7.23 0.11
C PRO A 65 9.37 -7.17 -1.00
N GLU A 66 8.96 -8.32 -1.53
CA GLU A 66 7.96 -8.45 -2.59
C GLU A 66 6.55 -8.12 -2.09
N GLN A 67 6.25 -8.47 -0.83
CA GLN A 67 4.96 -8.22 -0.19
C GLN A 67 4.84 -6.81 0.39
N SER A 68 5.94 -6.08 0.51
CA SER A 68 5.96 -4.68 0.92
C SER A 68 5.18 -3.78 -0.04
N TYR A 69 4.80 -2.58 0.39
CA TYR A 69 4.12 -1.63 -0.49
C TYR A 69 4.96 -1.28 -1.72
N GLY A 70 6.27 -1.08 -1.54
CA GLY A 70 7.20 -0.83 -2.65
C GLY A 70 7.31 -2.02 -3.60
N GLY A 71 7.43 -3.23 -3.06
CA GLY A 71 7.48 -4.48 -3.84
C GLY A 71 6.24 -4.70 -4.68
N ARG A 72 5.06 -4.56 -4.06
CA ARG A 72 3.75 -4.69 -4.75
C ARG A 72 3.55 -3.62 -5.82
N ALA A 73 3.96 -2.37 -5.55
CA ALA A 73 3.89 -1.30 -6.54
C ALA A 73 4.82 -1.60 -7.74
N LYS A 74 6.05 -2.06 -7.48
CA LYS A 74 7.00 -2.47 -8.53
C LYS A 74 6.47 -3.63 -9.37
N GLN A 75 5.87 -4.64 -8.74
CA GLN A 75 5.27 -5.75 -9.46
C GLN A 75 4.12 -5.26 -10.34
N LYS A 76 3.20 -4.44 -9.80
CA LYS A 76 2.08 -3.91 -10.59
C LYS A 76 2.55 -3.05 -11.76
N LEU A 77 3.61 -2.25 -11.61
CA LEU A 77 4.22 -1.51 -12.72
C LEU A 77 4.83 -2.45 -13.77
N THR A 78 5.49 -3.53 -13.36
CA THR A 78 6.01 -4.55 -14.28
C THR A 78 4.88 -5.19 -15.08
N ASP A 79 3.79 -5.56 -14.42
CA ASP A 79 2.62 -6.17 -15.06
C ASP A 79 1.98 -5.21 -16.08
N LEU A 80 1.85 -3.93 -15.71
CA LEU A 80 1.31 -2.90 -16.60
C LEU A 80 2.21 -2.61 -17.80
N LYS A 81 3.54 -2.65 -17.61
CA LYS A 81 4.49 -2.54 -18.71
C LYS A 81 4.31 -3.69 -19.70
N ILE A 82 4.26 -4.93 -19.23
CA ILE A 82 4.02 -6.10 -20.08
C ILE A 82 2.70 -5.93 -20.84
N LYS A 83 1.65 -5.47 -20.16
CA LYS A 83 0.34 -5.25 -20.76
C LYS A 83 0.38 -4.19 -21.87
N PHE A 84 1.10 -3.09 -21.65
CA PHE A 84 1.35 -2.04 -22.63
C PHE A 84 2.13 -2.57 -23.84
N ASP A 85 3.22 -3.30 -23.62
CA ASP A 85 4.07 -3.86 -24.67
C ASP A 85 3.30 -4.84 -25.59
N ASN A 86 2.22 -5.44 -25.07
CA ASN A 86 1.33 -6.33 -25.80
C ASN A 86 0.05 -5.64 -26.35
N ASN A 87 -0.04 -4.31 -26.31
CA ASN A 87 -1.16 -3.49 -26.80
C ASN A 87 -2.54 -3.83 -26.18
N TYR A 88 -2.57 -4.28 -24.92
CA TYR A 88 -3.83 -4.49 -24.20
C TYR A 88 -4.31 -3.20 -23.52
N GLU A 89 -5.62 -2.96 -23.54
CA GLU A 89 -6.24 -1.82 -22.86
C GLU A 89 -6.14 -1.91 -21.34
N PHE A 90 -5.80 -0.81 -20.68
CA PHE A 90 -5.80 -0.70 -19.22
C PHE A 90 -7.21 -0.59 -18.66
N THR A 91 -7.44 -1.22 -17.50
CA THR A 91 -8.70 -1.05 -16.77
C THR A 91 -8.72 0.29 -16.02
N ASN A 92 -9.91 0.74 -15.61
CA ASN A 92 -10.04 1.96 -14.79
C ASN A 92 -9.23 1.91 -13.48
N SER A 93 -9.11 0.73 -12.86
CA SER A 93 -8.30 0.58 -11.63
C SER A 93 -6.81 0.68 -11.91
N GLU A 94 -6.36 0.23 -13.07
CA GLU A 94 -4.98 0.33 -13.53
C GLU A 94 -4.60 1.76 -13.90
N ILE A 95 -5.49 2.46 -14.60
CA ILE A 95 -5.36 3.90 -14.87
C ILE A 95 -5.31 4.66 -13.55
N GLY A 96 -6.23 4.39 -12.62
CA GLY A 96 -6.24 5.01 -11.29
C GLY A 96 -4.96 4.75 -10.49
N PHE A 97 -4.39 3.55 -10.59
CA PHE A 97 -3.08 3.25 -10.01
C PHE A 97 -1.98 4.11 -10.65
N LEU A 98 -1.88 4.14 -11.98
CA LEU A 98 -0.88 4.94 -12.70
C LEU A 98 -1.00 6.44 -12.37
N SER A 99 -2.21 6.99 -12.36
CA SER A 99 -2.47 8.37 -11.96
C SER A 99 -2.06 8.63 -10.51
N SER A 100 -2.30 7.68 -9.60
CA SER A 100 -1.92 7.82 -8.18
C SER A 100 -0.41 7.85 -7.94
N ILE A 101 0.39 7.43 -8.91
CA ILE A 101 1.86 7.57 -8.85
C ILE A 101 2.33 8.73 -9.73
N GLY A 102 1.64 9.01 -10.85
CA GLY A 102 2.00 10.04 -11.83
C GLY A 102 2.01 11.47 -11.30
N ASP A 103 1.10 11.83 -10.37
CA ASP A 103 1.10 13.17 -9.76
C ASP A 103 2.30 13.42 -8.82
N ILE A 104 3.04 12.36 -8.43
CA ILE A 104 4.12 12.39 -7.43
C ILE A 104 5.39 11.72 -7.98
N PHE A 105 5.58 11.64 -9.31
CA PHE A 105 6.82 11.10 -9.87
C PHE A 105 7.86 12.21 -10.11
N PRO A 106 8.88 12.33 -9.26
CA PRO A 106 10.06 13.18 -9.48
C PRO A 106 10.96 12.64 -10.60
N ILE A 107 10.41 11.99 -11.65
CA ILE A 107 11.22 11.56 -12.80
C ILE A 107 11.98 12.78 -13.34
N TYR A 108 11.35 13.95 -13.32
CA TYR A 108 12.00 15.22 -13.68
C TYR A 108 12.94 15.79 -12.60
N ASP A 109 12.79 15.45 -11.31
CA ASP A 109 13.69 15.96 -10.26
C ASP A 109 15.01 15.15 -10.20
N TYR A 110 15.01 13.90 -10.66
CA TYR A 110 16.21 13.06 -10.75
C TYR A 110 16.87 13.07 -12.14
N ILE A 111 16.29 13.76 -13.12
CA ILE A 111 16.97 14.06 -14.39
C ILE A 111 17.78 15.36 -14.17
N ALA A 112 19.06 15.21 -13.82
CA ALA A 112 19.99 16.31 -13.91
C ALA A 112 20.16 16.70 -15.38
N ARG A 113 19.83 17.95 -15.74
CA ARG A 113 20.29 18.52 -17.01
C ARG A 113 21.81 18.72 -16.88
N THR A 114 22.57 17.97 -17.67
CA THR A 114 24.00 18.21 -17.90
C THR A 114 24.22 19.52 -18.65
#